data_AF-A0A7V3HLR1-F1
#
_entry.id   AF-A0A7V3HLR1-F1
#
_cell.length_a   1.000
_cell.length_b   1.000
_cell.length_c   1.000
_cell.angle_alpha   90.00
_cell.angle_beta   90.00
_cell.angle_gamma   90.00
#
_symmetry.space_group_name_H-M   'P 1'
#
loop_
_entity.id
_entity.type
_entity.pdbx_description
1 polymer ?
#
loop_
_entity_poly.entity_id
_entity_poly.type
_entity_poly.pdbx_seq_one_letter_code
_entity_poly.pdbx_strand_id
1 'polypeptide(L)'
;MPGRGAVPHLNGAGAGVYNWVLAWRFVLKKCPSCGTENPDEARYCVKCGALLSVPQETTGPYSGEVISETPPPEKKSKWWIWLIIAIVVVLLIALGICCIVGGGCTMLGLMNQ
;
A
#
# COMPACT_ATOMS: atom_id res chain seq x y z
N MET A 1 -30.33 8.15 31.63
CA MET A 1 -30.97 8.54 30.36
C MET A 1 -30.55 7.55 29.28
N PRO A 2 -31.44 6.68 28.76
CA PRO A 2 -31.11 5.76 27.68
C PRO A 2 -31.32 6.48 26.33
N GLY A 3 -30.25 6.67 25.57
CA GLY A 3 -30.26 7.39 24.28
C GLY A 3 -29.72 6.51 23.17
N ARG A 4 -30.62 6.13 22.26
CA ARG A 4 -30.47 5.21 21.13
C ARG A 4 -29.29 5.50 20.20
N GLY A 5 -28.64 4.42 19.77
CA GLY A 5 -27.85 4.32 18.55
C GLY A 5 -27.96 2.90 18.02
N ALA A 6 -29.18 2.50 17.64
CA ALA A 6 -29.41 1.23 16.97
C ALA A 6 -28.62 1.23 15.65
N VAL A 7 -27.67 0.31 15.50
CA VAL A 7 -27.10 0.01 14.19
C VAL A 7 -28.15 -0.77 13.40
N PRO A 8 -28.59 -0.32 12.22
CA PRO A 8 -29.46 -1.13 11.38
C PRO A 8 -28.66 -2.34 10.88
N HIS A 9 -29.19 -3.54 11.08
CA HIS A 9 -28.71 -4.73 10.38
C HIS A 9 -28.97 -4.54 8.88
N LEU A 10 -27.93 -4.21 8.11
CA LEU A 10 -28.00 -4.23 6.65
C LEU A 10 -27.75 -5.66 6.16
N ASN A 11 -28.72 -6.55 6.38
CA ASN A 11 -28.87 -7.76 5.56
C ASN A 11 -29.59 -7.34 4.28
N GLY A 12 -28.84 -6.96 3.24
CA GLY A 12 -29.42 -6.56 1.97
C GLY A 12 -28.36 -6.52 0.87
N ALA A 13 -28.51 -7.41 -0.11
CA ALA A 13 -27.76 -7.39 -1.36
C ALA A 13 -27.95 -6.01 -2.04
N GLY A 14 -26.89 -5.19 -2.09
CA GLY A 14 -26.98 -3.87 -2.73
C GLY A 14 -25.89 -2.85 -2.35
N ALA A 15 -24.64 -3.26 -2.14
CA ALA A 15 -23.54 -2.32 -2.02
C ALA A 15 -23.11 -1.86 -3.43
N GLY A 16 -23.86 -0.93 -4.00
CA GLY A 16 -23.48 -0.21 -5.21
C GLY A 16 -22.17 0.57 -5.02
N VAL A 17 -21.47 0.77 -6.13
CA VAL A 17 -20.15 1.40 -6.31
C VAL A 17 -19.99 2.76 -5.60
N TYR A 18 -21.08 3.39 -5.15
CA TYR A 18 -21.10 4.69 -4.48
C TYR A 18 -20.70 4.63 -2.99
N ASN A 19 -20.54 3.46 -2.38
CA ASN A 19 -20.20 3.33 -0.95
C ASN A 19 -18.69 3.39 -0.65
N TRP A 20 -17.93 4.12 -1.47
CA TRP A 20 -16.48 4.35 -1.25
C TRP A 20 -16.20 5.83 -0.97
N VAL A 21 -17.15 6.72 -1.35
CA VAL A 21 -17.01 8.17 -1.28
C VAL A 21 -17.57 8.75 0.03
N LEU A 22 -18.47 8.03 0.72
CA LEU A 22 -19.01 8.40 2.04
C LEU A 22 -18.43 7.56 3.19
N ALA A 23 -17.48 6.66 2.89
CA ALA A 23 -16.84 5.78 3.86
C ALA A 23 -15.76 6.48 4.71
N TRP A 24 -15.93 7.77 5.02
CA TRP A 24 -15.34 8.40 6.21
C TRP A 24 -16.04 7.84 7.46
N ARG A 25 -16.03 6.51 7.62
CA ARG A 25 -16.23 5.87 8.90
C ARG A 25 -14.97 6.13 9.71
N PHE A 26 -14.88 7.32 10.31
CA PHE A 26 -13.98 7.55 11.42
C PHE A 26 -14.22 6.43 12.43
N VAL A 27 -13.32 5.46 12.48
CA VAL A 27 -13.41 4.39 13.46
C VAL A 27 -13.09 5.05 14.80
N LEU A 28 -14.11 5.12 15.65
CA LEU A 28 -14.02 5.64 17.01
C LEU A 28 -14.14 4.47 17.97
N LYS A 29 -13.26 4.41 18.96
CA LYS A 29 -13.29 3.44 20.06
C LYS A 29 -13.65 4.12 21.36
N LYS A 30 -14.44 3.46 22.20
CA LYS A 30 -14.81 3.97 23.52
C LYS A 30 -13.75 3.60 24.54
N CYS A 31 -13.38 4.57 25.38
CA CYS A 31 -12.48 4.35 26.50
C CYS A 31 -13.14 3.42 27.53
N PRO A 32 -12.51 2.31 27.94
CA PRO A 32 -13.09 1.41 28.94
C PRO A 32 -13.16 2.06 30.34
N SER A 33 -12.29 3.02 30.64
CA SER A 33 -12.25 3.67 31.96
C SER A 33 -13.27 4.78 32.15
N CYS A 34 -13.66 5.50 31.07
CA CYS A 34 -14.55 6.67 31.20
C CYS A 34 -15.62 6.80 30.10
N GLY A 35 -15.66 5.90 29.13
CA GLY A 35 -16.65 5.87 28.05
C GLY A 35 -16.44 6.86 26.90
N THR A 36 -15.40 7.72 26.97
CA THR A 36 -15.14 8.73 25.93
C THR A 36 -14.83 8.10 24.58
N GLU A 37 -15.43 8.62 23.52
CA GLU A 37 -15.12 8.24 22.14
C GLU A 37 -13.80 8.86 21.73
N ASN A 38 -12.86 8.02 21.33
CA ASN A 38 -11.52 8.39 20.91
C ASN A 38 -11.28 7.84 19.50
N PRO A 39 -10.42 8.49 18.68
CA PRO A 39 -9.97 7.93 17.41
C PRO A 39 -9.41 6.51 17.59
N ASP A 40 -9.58 5.63 16.60
CA ASP A 40 -9.02 4.28 16.63
C ASP A 40 -7.50 4.27 16.86
N GLU A 41 -6.81 5.24 16.25
CA GLU A 41 -5.36 5.44 16.35
C GLU A 41 -4.92 5.99 17.72
N ALA A 42 -5.84 6.48 18.57
CA ALA A 42 -5.49 7.07 19.86
C ALA A 42 -4.92 6.01 20.82
N ARG A 43 -3.70 6.24 21.31
CA ARG A 43 -3.03 5.36 22.30
C ARG A 43 -3.54 5.58 23.72
N TYR A 44 -3.95 6.82 24.03
CA TYR A 44 -4.44 7.25 25.33
C TYR A 44 -5.78 7.97 25.17
N CYS A 45 -6.62 7.90 26.20
CA CYS A 45 -7.89 8.61 26.24
C CYS A 45 -7.67 10.12 26.41
N VAL A 46 -8.25 10.92 25.52
CA VAL A 46 -8.15 12.39 25.56
C VAL A 46 -8.78 13.01 26.81
N LYS A 47 -9.70 12.29 27.47
CA LYS A 47 -10.41 12.79 28.65
C LYS A 47 -9.78 12.38 29.97
N CYS A 48 -9.34 11.13 30.11
CA CYS A 48 -8.87 10.57 31.39
C CYS A 48 -7.43 10.06 31.36
N GLY A 49 -6.75 10.07 30.22
CA GLY A 49 -5.36 9.58 30.09
C GLY A 49 -5.20 8.05 30.11
N ALA A 50 -6.28 7.28 30.28
CA ALA A 50 -6.20 5.82 30.29
C ALA A 50 -5.70 5.26 28.94
N LEU A 51 -4.88 4.21 28.96
CA LEU A 51 -4.40 3.54 27.76
C LEU A 51 -5.57 2.86 27.02
N LEU A 52 -5.64 3.06 25.70
CA LEU A 52 -6.66 2.48 24.82
C LEU A 52 -6.11 1.35 23.94
N SER A 53 -4.79 1.25 23.82
CA SER A 53 -4.11 0.12 23.18
C SER A 53 -3.58 -0.79 24.28
N VAL A 54 -4.40 -1.74 24.71
CA VAL A 54 -3.84 -3.03 25.12
C VAL A 54 -3.73 -3.79 23.82
N PRO A 55 -2.52 -4.02 23.25
CA PRO A 55 -2.38 -5.15 22.35
C PRO A 55 -2.98 -6.31 23.11
N GLN A 56 -4.10 -6.86 22.62
CA GLN A 56 -4.49 -8.19 23.03
C GLN A 56 -3.33 -9.06 22.54
N GLU A 57 -2.28 -9.17 23.38
CA GLU A 57 -1.57 -10.41 23.51
C GLU A 57 -2.68 -11.43 23.66
N THR A 58 -2.94 -12.09 22.53
CA THR A 58 -3.68 -13.32 22.52
C THR A 58 -3.07 -14.17 23.61
N THR A 59 -3.72 -14.22 24.76
CA THR A 59 -3.69 -15.35 25.68
C THR A 59 -4.34 -16.51 24.94
N GLY A 60 -3.75 -16.91 23.82
CA GLY A 60 -3.69 -18.30 23.43
C GLY A 60 -2.56 -18.92 24.24
N PRO A 61 -2.61 -20.23 24.54
CA PRO A 61 -1.47 -20.93 25.11
C PRO A 61 -0.33 -20.91 24.08
N TYR A 62 0.53 -19.89 24.14
CA TYR A 62 1.81 -19.89 23.46
C TYR A 62 2.72 -20.84 24.23
N SER A 63 2.61 -22.13 23.88
CA SER A 63 3.74 -23.04 24.02
C SER A 63 4.91 -22.36 23.33
N GLY A 64 5.94 -22.03 24.09
CA GLY A 64 7.18 -21.56 23.53
C GLY A 64 7.72 -22.63 22.60
N GLU A 65 7.77 -22.32 21.31
CA GLU A 65 8.87 -22.78 20.47
C GLU A 65 9.45 -21.56 19.74
N VAL A 66 10.47 -21.09 20.43
CA VAL A 66 11.56 -20.22 20.04
C VAL A 66 12.04 -20.48 18.60
N ILE A 67 11.91 -19.44 17.77
CA ILE A 67 12.81 -19.02 16.67
C ILE A 67 13.04 -20.00 15.51
N SER A 68 12.47 -19.68 14.34
CA SER A 68 13.18 -19.84 13.07
C SER A 68 12.74 -18.75 12.07
N GLU A 69 13.72 -18.07 11.53
CA GLU A 69 13.68 -16.78 10.85
C GLU A 69 12.90 -16.85 9.54
N THR A 70 11.87 -16.02 9.37
CA THR A 70 11.39 -15.73 8.01
C THR A 70 12.27 -14.62 7.43
N PRO A 71 12.85 -14.83 6.23
CA PRO A 71 13.93 -13.99 5.71
C PRO A 71 13.48 -12.52 5.54
N PRO A 72 14.40 -11.55 5.77
CA PRO A 72 14.11 -10.12 5.72
C PRO A 72 13.49 -9.73 4.38
N PRO A 73 12.52 -8.79 4.34
CA PRO A 73 11.86 -8.38 3.11
C PRO A 73 12.92 -7.81 2.14
N GLU A 74 13.24 -8.62 1.14
CA GLU A 74 14.13 -8.25 0.05
C GLU A 74 13.54 -7.04 -0.66
N LYS A 75 14.11 -5.87 -0.35
CA LYS A 75 13.88 -4.63 -1.06
C LYS A 75 14.25 -4.91 -2.51
N LYS A 76 13.24 -5.18 -3.36
CA LYS A 76 13.36 -5.30 -4.81
C LYS A 76 13.86 -3.98 -5.38
N SER A 77 15.17 -3.76 -5.25
CA SER A 77 15.85 -2.64 -5.84
C SER A 77 15.78 -2.86 -7.33
N LYS A 78 15.33 -1.82 -8.04
CA LYS A 78 15.01 -1.83 -9.45
C LYS A 78 16.29 -1.90 -10.31
N TRP A 79 17.18 -2.85 -10.03
CA TRP A 79 18.45 -3.09 -10.70
C TRP A 79 18.25 -3.47 -12.18
N TRP A 80 17.22 -4.27 -12.47
CA TRP A 80 16.79 -4.56 -13.83
C TRP A 80 16.41 -3.31 -14.66
N ILE A 81 15.97 -2.22 -14.02
CA ILE A 81 15.65 -0.97 -14.72
C ILE A 81 16.94 -0.30 -15.22
N TRP A 82 18.01 -0.34 -14.45
CA TRP A 82 19.32 0.15 -14.89
C TRP A 82 19.88 -0.67 -16.06
N LEU A 83 19.64 -1.99 -16.07
CA LEU A 83 19.99 -2.87 -17.19
C LEU A 83 19.22 -2.49 -18.47
N ILE A 84 17.91 -2.27 -18.37
CA ILE A 84 17.08 -1.84 -19.52
C ILE A 84 17.53 -0.48 -20.03
N ILE A 85 17.79 0.50 -19.14
CA ILE A 85 18.27 1.83 -19.52
C ILE A 85 19.61 1.73 -20.27
N ALA A 86 20.56 0.93 -19.77
CA ALA A 86 21.85 0.75 -20.42
C ALA A 86 21.71 0.15 -21.84
N ILE A 87 20.86 -0.86 -22.02
CA ILE A 87 20.61 -1.47 -23.34
C ILE A 87 20.01 -0.45 -24.30
N VAL A 88 18.99 0.31 -23.87
CA VAL A 88 18.34 1.32 -24.72
C VAL A 88 19.33 2.41 -25.12
N VAL A 89 20.14 2.90 -24.20
CA VAL A 89 21.17 3.92 -24.49
C VAL A 89 22.21 3.40 -25.48
N VAL A 90 22.69 2.16 -25.31
CA VAL A 90 23.64 1.53 -26.24
C VAL A 90 23.02 1.37 -27.63
N LEU A 91 21.76 0.93 -27.73
CA LEU A 91 21.06 0.82 -29.02
C LEU A 91 20.89 2.18 -29.70
N LEU A 92 20.48 3.22 -28.97
CA LEU A 92 20.33 4.57 -29.53
C LEU A 92 21.67 5.14 -29.99
N ILE A 93 22.74 4.92 -29.23
CA ILE A 93 24.09 5.33 -29.61
C ILE A 93 24.56 4.55 -30.83
N ALA A 94 24.35 3.23 -30.89
CA ALA A 94 24.72 2.41 -32.04
C ALA A 94 23.93 2.82 -33.29
N LEU A 95 22.62 3.08 -33.17
CA LEU A 95 21.78 3.57 -34.26
C LEU A 95 22.21 4.98 -34.69
N GLY A 96 22.50 5.88 -33.75
CA GLY A 96 22.99 7.22 -34.03
C GLY A 96 24.37 7.22 -34.71
N ILE A 97 25.31 6.44 -34.20
CA ILE A 97 26.65 6.26 -34.78
C ILE A 97 26.54 5.58 -36.16
N CYS A 98 25.65 4.61 -36.34
CA CYS A 98 25.38 4.00 -37.64
C CYS A 98 24.88 5.05 -38.65
N CYS A 99 24.01 5.97 -38.24
CA CYS A 99 23.55 7.08 -39.07
C CYS A 99 24.67 8.09 -39.39
N ILE A 100 25.58 8.35 -38.45
CA ILE A 100 26.66 9.34 -38.60
C ILE A 100 27.82 8.77 -39.45
N VAL A 101 28.26 7.54 -39.15
CA VAL A 101 29.41 6.88 -39.81
C VAL A 101 28.97 6.21 -41.11
N GLY A 102 27.75 5.69 -41.17
CA GLY A 102 27.13 5.12 -42.36
C GLY A 102 26.47 6.14 -43.29
N GLY A 103 26.74 7.44 -43.08
CA GLY A 103 26.51 8.53 -44.04
C GLY A 103 25.24 8.41 -44.88
N GLY A 104 24.05 8.59 -44.29
CA GLY A 104 22.82 9.01 -44.99
C GLY A 104 22.32 8.21 -46.21
N CYS A 105 22.96 7.12 -46.64
CA CYS A 105 22.76 6.56 -47.98
C CYS A 105 22.00 5.21 -48.00
N THR A 106 21.78 4.56 -46.86
CA THR A 106 21.17 3.22 -46.83
C THR A 106 19.63 3.22 -46.78
N MET A 107 18.99 4.35 -46.45
CA MET A 107 17.51 4.44 -46.46
C MET A 107 16.94 5.05 -47.75
N LEU A 108 17.69 5.86 -48.50
CA LEU A 108 17.22 6.38 -49.80
C LEU A 108 17.21 5.32 -50.92
N GLY A 109 17.91 4.19 -50.73
CA GLY A 109 17.97 3.09 -51.70
C GLY A 109 16.78 2.12 -51.67
N LEU A 110 15.93 2.16 -50.64
CA LEU A 110 14.75 1.29 -50.52
C LEU A 110 13.43 2.01 -50.86
N MET A 111 13.46 3.32 -51.10
CA MET A 111 12.30 4.09 -51.61
C MET A 111 12.37 4.42 -53.11
N ASN A 112 13.39 3.89 -53.81
CA ASN A 112 13.55 4.03 -55.27
C ASN A 112 13.62 2.67 -55.99
N GLN A 113 12.88 1.68 -55.48
CA GLN A 113 12.43 0.50 -56.22
C GLN A 113 10.92 0.36 -56.02
#